data_AF-A0A935CZJ4-F1
#
_entry.id   AF-A0A935CZJ4-F1
#
_cell.length_a   1.000
_cell.length_b   1.000
_cell.length_c   1.000
_cell.angle_alpha   90.00
_cell.angle_beta   90.00
_cell.angle_gamma   90.00
#
_symmetry.space_group_name_H-M   'P 1'
#
loop_
_entity.id
_entity.type
_entity.pdbx_description
1 polymer ?
#
loop_
_entity_poly.entity_id
_entity_poly.type
_entity_poly.pdbx_seq_one_letter_code
_entity_poly.pdbx_strand_id
1 'polypeptide(L)'
;MLSKSMARAFFLGGTIVTFAIFLGLSWNTLASEIPKNTHPENITKEVIAGKHLWEKNNCMGCHTIMGEGGYYAPELTKVVERRGEGYIKAVLMSKAPWQPRGRKMVAYGFSEKEATDLYEFMKWVGNTDLNGFPKKPEYNTTINPK
;
A
#
# COMPACT_ATOMS: atom_id res chain seq x y z
N MET A 1 -14.80 -29.84 34.92
CA MET A 1 -14.41 -28.41 34.87
C MET A 1 -12.97 -28.29 35.35
N LEU A 2 -12.12 -27.47 34.72
CA LEU A 2 -10.75 -27.25 35.18
C LEU A 2 -10.76 -26.50 36.52
N SER A 3 -9.83 -26.83 37.43
CA SER A 3 -9.60 -26.00 38.60
C SER A 3 -9.03 -24.63 38.21
N LYS A 4 -9.13 -23.63 39.09
CA LYS A 4 -8.56 -22.28 38.85
C LYS A 4 -7.05 -22.34 38.54
N SER A 5 -6.31 -23.21 39.24
CA SER A 5 -4.87 -23.36 39.00
C SER A 5 -4.57 -24.02 37.65
N MET A 6 -5.36 -25.03 37.26
CA MET A 6 -5.26 -25.67 35.94
C MET A 6 -5.61 -24.69 34.81
N ALA A 7 -6.67 -23.91 34.96
CA ALA A 7 -7.05 -22.88 33.99
C ALA A 7 -5.96 -21.81 33.83
N ARG A 8 -5.34 -21.37 34.94
CA ARG A 8 -4.22 -20.42 34.90
C ARG A 8 -3.00 -20.99 34.20
N ALA A 9 -2.64 -22.23 34.50
CA ALA A 9 -1.50 -22.90 33.86
C ALA A 9 -1.74 -23.07 32.36
N PHE A 10 -2.94 -23.47 31.96
CA PHE A 10 -3.33 -23.58 30.56
C PHE A 10 -3.24 -22.23 29.84
N PHE A 11 -3.80 -21.16 30.43
CA PHE A 11 -3.74 -19.82 29.83
C PHE A 11 -2.31 -19.33 29.65
N LEU A 12 -1.48 -19.39 30.70
CA LEU A 12 -0.09 -18.91 30.64
C LEU A 12 0.76 -19.77 29.70
N GLY A 13 0.66 -21.09 29.79
CA GLY A 13 1.38 -22.01 28.92
C GLY A 13 0.98 -21.84 27.46
N GLY A 14 -0.32 -21.79 27.17
CA GLY A 14 -0.85 -21.54 25.83
C GLY A 14 -0.37 -20.20 25.28
N THR A 15 -0.45 -19.13 26.09
CA THR A 15 0.03 -17.79 25.69
C THR A 15 1.51 -17.82 25.32
N ILE A 16 2.37 -18.40 26.17
CA ILE A 16 3.81 -18.50 25.92
C ILE A 16 4.08 -19.28 24.63
N VAL A 17 3.43 -20.42 24.42
CA VAL A 17 3.60 -21.24 23.20
C VAL A 17 3.15 -20.47 21.97
N THR A 18 1.95 -19.87 21.98
CA THR A 18 1.46 -19.09 20.83
C THR A 18 2.33 -17.87 20.55
N PHE A 19 2.85 -17.22 21.58
CA PHE A 19 3.74 -16.07 21.44
C PHE A 19 5.09 -16.49 20.84
N ALA A 20 5.67 -17.60 21.29
CA ALA A 20 6.89 -18.15 20.70
C ALA A 20 6.70 -18.53 19.23
N ILE A 21 5.57 -19.15 18.87
CA ILE A 21 5.21 -19.45 17.47
C ILE A 21 5.10 -18.16 16.65
N PHE A 22 4.39 -17.15 17.18
CA PHE A 22 4.25 -15.86 16.52
C PHE A 22 5.60 -15.21 16.25
N LEU A 23 6.54 -15.24 17.20
CA LEU A 23 7.90 -14.72 16.99
C LEU A 23 8.66 -15.49 15.91
N GLY A 24 8.57 -16.83 15.93
CA GLY A 24 9.21 -17.66 14.90
C GLY A 24 8.68 -17.39 13.49
N LEU A 25 7.35 -17.27 13.35
CA LEU A 25 6.71 -16.91 12.08
C LEU A 25 7.07 -15.48 11.65
N SER A 26 7.07 -14.52 12.58
CA SER A 26 7.45 -13.14 12.30
C SER A 26 8.89 -13.04 11.79
N TRP A 27 9.82 -13.78 12.41
CA TRP A 27 11.20 -13.86 11.95
C TRP A 27 11.27 -14.42 10.53
N ASN A 28 10.62 -15.55 10.24
CA ASN A 28 10.60 -16.14 8.91
C ASN A 28 10.03 -15.17 7.86
N THR A 29 8.94 -14.48 8.19
CA THR A 29 8.33 -13.47 7.32
C THR A 29 9.31 -12.33 7.02
N LEU A 30 9.93 -11.75 8.05
CA LEU A 30 10.83 -10.61 7.88
C LEU A 30 12.15 -10.98 7.19
N ALA A 31 12.70 -12.16 7.50
CA ALA A 31 14.00 -12.59 6.98
C ALA A 31 13.93 -13.18 5.57
N SER A 32 12.80 -13.77 5.18
CA SER A 32 12.70 -14.53 3.92
C SER A 32 11.56 -14.07 3.02
N GLU A 33 10.34 -13.95 3.53
CA GLU A 33 9.18 -13.65 2.68
C GLU A 33 9.15 -12.18 2.24
N ILE A 34 9.47 -11.23 3.11
CA ILE A 34 9.46 -9.80 2.76
C ILE A 34 10.50 -9.48 1.66
N PRO A 35 11.79 -9.87 1.77
CA PRO A 35 12.76 -9.61 0.70
C PRO A 35 12.38 -10.27 -0.63
N LYS A 36 11.84 -11.50 -0.57
CA LYS A 36 11.40 -12.25 -1.74
C LYS A 36 10.27 -11.56 -2.50
N ASN A 37 9.29 -10.99 -1.78
CA ASN A 37 8.06 -10.48 -2.38
C ASN A 37 8.11 -8.97 -2.68
N THR A 38 9.01 -8.22 -2.04
CA THR A 38 9.07 -6.75 -2.14
C THR A 38 10.21 -6.21 -3.01
N HIS A 39 11.11 -7.06 -3.50
CA HIS A 39 12.24 -6.65 -4.36
C HIS A 39 13.05 -5.48 -3.76
N PRO A 40 13.68 -5.66 -2.58
CA PRO A 40 14.36 -4.58 -1.86
C PRO A 40 15.49 -3.92 -2.66
N GLU A 41 16.09 -4.62 -3.61
CA GLU A 41 17.07 -4.10 -4.56
C GLU A 41 16.52 -2.94 -5.43
N ASN A 42 15.20 -2.87 -5.59
CA ASN A 42 14.52 -1.82 -6.36
C ASN A 42 14.04 -0.64 -5.48
N ILE A 43 14.34 -0.65 -4.18
CA ILE A 43 14.03 0.46 -3.27
C ILE A 43 15.11 1.54 -3.41
N THR A 44 14.94 2.42 -4.39
CA THR A 44 15.87 3.53 -4.65
C THR A 44 15.62 4.72 -3.72
N LYS A 45 16.46 5.76 -3.82
CA LYS A 45 16.28 7.01 -3.06
C LYS A 45 14.95 7.71 -3.42
N GLU A 46 14.54 7.60 -4.68
CA GLU A 46 13.29 8.15 -5.22
C GLU A 46 12.08 7.41 -4.62
N VAL A 47 12.13 6.08 -4.53
CA VAL A 47 11.09 5.27 -3.88
C VAL A 47 10.92 5.68 -2.40
N ILE A 48 12.04 5.84 -1.68
CA ILE A 48 12.02 6.27 -0.27
C ILE A 48 11.45 7.69 -0.15
N ALA A 49 11.88 8.62 -1.00
CA ALA A 49 11.37 9.99 -1.01
C ALA A 49 9.87 10.04 -1.33
N GLY A 50 9.42 9.23 -2.29
CA GLY A 50 8.01 9.07 -2.66
C GLY A 50 7.17 8.53 -1.50
N LYS A 51 7.67 7.54 -0.76
CA LYS A 51 7.02 7.05 0.46
C LYS A 51 6.85 8.17 1.49
N HIS A 52 7.87 8.99 1.70
CA HIS A 52 7.78 10.12 2.63
C HIS A 52 6.75 11.17 2.16
N LEU A 53 6.66 11.43 0.86
CA LEU A 53 5.61 12.30 0.31
C LEU A 53 4.22 11.70 0.54
N TRP A 54 4.04 10.40 0.30
CA TRP A 54 2.79 9.69 0.57
C TRP A 54 2.32 9.84 2.03
N GLU A 55 3.23 9.65 2.98
CA GLU A 55 2.95 9.74 4.41
C GLU A 55 2.69 11.18 4.86
N LYS A 56 3.57 12.12 4.46
CA LYS A 56 3.46 13.54 4.83
C LYS A 56 2.15 14.18 4.37
N ASN A 57 1.59 13.69 3.27
CA ASN A 57 0.37 14.21 2.66
C ASN A 57 -0.90 13.41 3.01
N ASN A 58 -0.79 12.43 3.93
CA ASN A 58 -1.89 11.59 4.39
C ASN A 58 -2.70 10.97 3.24
N CYS A 59 -2.02 10.47 2.20
CA CYS A 59 -2.69 9.90 1.03
C CYS A 59 -3.60 8.71 1.41
N MET A 60 -3.18 7.90 2.39
CA MET A 60 -3.99 6.82 2.98
C MET A 60 -5.25 7.30 3.71
N GLY A 61 -5.36 8.58 4.07
CA GLY A 61 -6.58 9.12 4.65
C GLY A 61 -7.78 9.11 3.68
N CYS A 62 -7.50 9.09 2.38
CA CYS A 62 -8.53 9.05 1.33
C CYS A 62 -8.47 7.80 0.47
N HIS A 63 -7.26 7.34 0.15
CA HIS A 63 -7.01 6.19 -0.71
C HIS A 63 -6.66 4.97 0.13
N THR A 64 -6.85 3.80 -0.46
CA THR A 64 -6.12 2.61 -0.02
C THR A 64 -4.80 2.47 -0.78
N ILE A 65 -3.88 1.70 -0.21
CA ILE A 65 -2.74 1.08 -0.90
C ILE A 65 -2.56 -0.33 -0.30
N MET A 66 -2.31 -1.32 -1.14
CA MET A 66 -2.36 -2.75 -0.77
C MET A 66 -3.69 -3.15 -0.07
N GLY A 67 -4.78 -2.42 -0.34
CA GLY A 67 -6.10 -2.65 0.27
C GLY A 67 -6.33 -1.97 1.63
N GLU A 68 -5.32 -1.29 2.19
CA GLU A 68 -5.39 -0.62 3.49
C GLU A 68 -5.42 0.90 3.35
N GLY A 69 -6.30 1.57 4.09
CA GLY A 69 -6.44 3.03 4.10
C GLY A 69 -7.91 3.48 4.07
N GLY A 70 -8.14 4.67 3.53
CA GLY A 70 -9.46 5.28 3.37
C GLY A 70 -10.20 4.77 2.14
N TYR A 71 -11.52 4.65 2.25
CA TYR A 71 -12.41 4.20 1.16
C TYR A 71 -13.11 5.36 0.43
N TYR A 72 -12.58 6.58 0.57
CA TYR A 72 -13.11 7.77 -0.09
C TYR A 72 -12.68 7.87 -1.55
N ALA A 73 -11.49 7.37 -1.90
CA ALA A 73 -10.90 7.48 -3.22
C ALA A 73 -10.39 6.10 -3.71
N PRO A 74 -10.09 5.96 -5.01
CA PRO A 74 -9.74 4.66 -5.58
C PRO A 74 -8.47 4.05 -4.99
N GLU A 75 -8.42 2.72 -4.95
CA GLU A 75 -7.25 1.95 -4.55
C GLU A 75 -6.03 2.20 -5.46
N LEU A 76 -4.82 2.38 -4.92
CA LEU A 76 -3.65 2.84 -5.68
C LEU A 76 -2.54 1.82 -5.97
N THR A 77 -2.57 0.57 -5.48
CA THR A 77 -1.49 -0.43 -5.72
C THR A 77 -1.12 -0.58 -7.19
N LYS A 78 -2.12 -0.77 -8.07
CA LYS A 78 -1.91 -0.95 -9.52
C LYS A 78 -2.24 0.32 -10.31
N VAL A 79 -2.06 1.51 -9.72
CA VAL A 79 -2.41 2.77 -10.42
C VAL A 79 -1.51 3.03 -11.62
N VAL A 80 -0.23 2.66 -11.53
CA VAL A 80 0.74 2.80 -12.62
C VAL A 80 0.30 1.99 -13.84
N GLU A 81 -0.08 0.72 -13.64
CA GLU A 81 -0.65 -0.13 -14.70
C GLU A 81 -1.91 0.48 -15.32
N ARG A 82 -2.79 1.07 -14.51
CA ARG A 82 -4.10 1.59 -14.98
C ARG A 82 -4.03 2.97 -15.64
N ARG A 83 -3.06 3.81 -15.31
CA ARG A 83 -3.03 5.24 -15.70
C ARG A 83 -1.75 5.70 -16.38
N GLY A 84 -0.64 5.02 -16.15
CA GLY A 84 0.67 5.41 -16.65
C GLY A 84 1.25 6.65 -15.95
N GLU A 85 2.54 6.89 -16.22
CA GLU A 85 3.33 7.95 -15.59
C GLU A 85 2.77 9.36 -15.82
N GLY A 86 2.51 9.71 -17.08
CA GLY A 86 2.11 11.07 -17.46
C GLY A 86 0.82 11.52 -16.76
N TYR A 87 -0.18 10.64 -16.65
CA TYR A 87 -1.41 10.94 -15.93
C TYR A 87 -1.14 11.15 -14.43
N ILE A 88 -0.38 10.26 -13.80
CA ILE A 88 -0.09 10.34 -12.36
C ILE A 88 0.62 11.65 -12.04
N LYS A 89 1.67 12.00 -12.79
CA LYS A 89 2.43 13.23 -12.57
C LYS A 89 1.58 14.48 -12.83
N ALA A 90 0.75 14.48 -13.89
CA ALA A 90 -0.15 15.61 -14.15
C ALA A 90 -1.13 15.86 -12.99
N VAL A 91 -1.67 14.80 -12.37
CA VAL A 91 -2.55 14.93 -11.19
C VAL A 91 -1.78 15.50 -9.98
N LEU A 92 -0.59 14.96 -9.70
CA LEU A 92 0.24 15.36 -8.56
C LEU A 92 0.75 16.80 -8.67
N MET A 93 1.08 17.24 -9.88
CA MET A 93 1.58 18.59 -10.15
C MET A 93 0.44 19.61 -10.31
N SER A 94 -0.82 19.18 -10.30
CA SER A 94 -1.96 20.06 -10.44
C SER A 94 -2.00 21.09 -9.30
N LYS A 95 -2.07 22.36 -9.68
CA LYS A 95 -2.30 23.49 -8.77
C LYS A 95 -3.78 23.71 -8.45
N ALA A 96 -4.67 22.95 -9.09
CA ALA A 96 -6.10 22.95 -8.82
C ALA A 96 -6.56 21.58 -8.26
N PRO A 97 -7.61 21.53 -7.42
CA PRO A 97 -8.13 20.26 -6.90
C PRO A 97 -8.53 19.30 -8.02
N TRP A 98 -8.14 18.04 -7.92
CA TRP A 98 -8.45 17.02 -8.91
C TRP A 98 -9.79 16.35 -8.62
N GLN A 99 -10.74 16.38 -9.56
CA GLN A 99 -12.13 15.96 -9.32
C GLN A 99 -12.85 15.37 -10.55
N PRO A 100 -12.33 14.28 -11.16
CA PRO A 100 -12.88 13.75 -12.40
C PRO A 100 -14.33 13.24 -12.26
N ARG A 101 -14.78 12.94 -11.04
CA ARG A 101 -16.11 12.39 -10.74
C ARG A 101 -16.72 12.96 -9.44
N GLY A 102 -16.51 14.26 -9.20
CA GLY A 102 -17.15 15.01 -8.10
C GLY A 102 -16.43 14.92 -6.74
N ARG A 103 -15.91 13.75 -6.32
CA ARG A 103 -15.03 13.66 -5.14
C ARG A 103 -13.72 14.41 -5.43
N LYS A 104 -13.27 15.23 -4.47
CA LYS A 104 -12.15 16.16 -4.64
C LYS A 104 -10.90 15.62 -3.95
N MET A 105 -9.82 15.51 -4.70
CA MET A 105 -8.46 15.38 -4.20
C MET A 105 -7.84 16.78 -4.11
N VAL A 106 -7.04 17.03 -3.07
CA VAL A 106 -6.42 18.34 -2.84
C VAL A 106 -5.45 18.71 -3.97
N ALA A 107 -5.21 20.00 -4.15
CA ALA A 107 -4.20 20.51 -5.06
C ALA A 107 -2.83 20.42 -4.38
N TYR A 108 -1.99 19.48 -4.81
CA TYR A 108 -0.66 19.31 -4.23
C TYR A 108 0.36 20.29 -4.83
N GLY A 109 0.23 20.59 -6.13
CA GLY A 109 1.17 21.49 -6.82
C GLY A 109 2.62 21.03 -6.72
N PHE A 110 2.85 19.71 -6.64
CA PHE A 110 4.20 19.15 -6.51
C PHE A 110 5.09 19.57 -7.67
N SER A 111 6.39 19.69 -7.39
CA SER A 111 7.42 19.82 -8.43
C SER A 111 7.50 18.55 -9.28
N GLU A 112 8.12 18.67 -10.46
CA GLU A 112 8.41 17.53 -11.34
C GLU A 112 9.17 16.42 -10.59
N LYS A 113 10.11 16.81 -9.71
CA LYS A 113 10.90 15.88 -8.91
C LYS A 113 10.02 15.14 -7.89
N GLU A 114 9.22 15.87 -7.10
CA GLU A 114 8.35 15.24 -6.09
C GLU A 114 7.31 14.32 -6.73
N ALA A 115 6.74 14.74 -7.87
CA ALA A 115 5.81 13.91 -8.63
C ALA A 115 6.49 12.63 -9.16
N THR A 116 7.75 12.73 -9.60
CA THR A 116 8.55 11.58 -10.04
C THR A 116 8.89 10.65 -8.86
N ASP A 117 9.32 11.19 -7.73
CA ASP A 117 9.62 10.41 -6.52
C ASP A 117 8.38 9.61 -6.07
N LEU A 118 7.21 10.25 -5.98
CA LEU A 118 5.97 9.58 -5.59
C LEU A 118 5.49 8.58 -6.65
N TYR A 119 5.70 8.85 -7.94
CA TYR A 119 5.44 7.89 -9.01
C TYR A 119 6.33 6.64 -8.88
N GLU A 120 7.63 6.78 -8.64
CA GLU A 120 8.53 5.64 -8.47
C GLU A 120 8.14 4.80 -7.23
N PHE A 121 7.69 5.43 -6.14
CA PHE A 121 7.10 4.71 -5.02
C PHE A 121 5.86 3.88 -5.42
N MET A 122 4.90 4.48 -6.13
CA MET A 122 3.70 3.77 -6.59
C MET A 122 4.04 2.64 -7.58
N LYS A 123 5.07 2.82 -8.40
CA LYS A 123 5.58 1.81 -9.33
C LYS A 123 6.24 0.65 -8.61
N TRP A 124 7.04 0.92 -7.58
CA TRP A 124 7.61 -0.14 -6.73
C TRP A 124 6.51 -0.94 -6.02
N VAL A 125 5.53 -0.26 -5.40
CA VAL A 125 4.36 -0.91 -4.78
C VAL A 125 3.62 -1.79 -5.80
N GLY A 126 3.39 -1.28 -7.01
CA GLY A 126 2.71 -2.00 -8.07
C GLY A 126 3.44 -3.26 -8.54
N ASN A 127 4.73 -3.41 -8.26
CA ASN A 127 5.54 -4.58 -8.61
C ASN A 127 5.80 -5.52 -7.42
N THR A 128 5.29 -5.21 -6.22
CA THR A 128 5.34 -6.14 -5.08
C THR A 128 4.40 -7.33 -5.32
N ASP A 129 4.84 -8.54 -4.97
CA ASP A 129 3.99 -9.73 -4.98
C ASP A 129 3.03 -9.71 -3.77
N LEU A 130 1.76 -9.51 -4.06
CA LEU A 130 0.67 -9.49 -3.08
C LEU A 130 -0.24 -10.73 -3.22
N ASN A 131 0.32 -11.87 -3.64
CA ASN A 131 -0.39 -13.14 -3.79
C ASN A 131 -1.64 -13.02 -4.69
N GLY A 132 -1.53 -12.26 -5.78
CA GLY A 132 -2.63 -12.03 -6.74
C GLY A 132 -3.57 -10.87 -6.42
N PHE A 133 -3.31 -10.08 -5.36
CA PHE A 133 -4.04 -8.83 -5.10
C PHE A 133 -3.52 -7.65 -5.94
N PRO A 134 -4.38 -6.70 -6.36
CA PRO A 134 -5.83 -6.79 -6.37
C PRO A 134 -6.29 -7.70 -7.52
N LYS A 135 -7.44 -8.37 -7.34
CA LYS A 135 -8.07 -9.12 -8.42
C LYS A 135 -8.36 -8.19 -9.59
N LYS A 136 -8.01 -8.60 -10.81
CA LYS A 136 -8.35 -7.86 -12.03
C LYS A 136 -9.88 -7.71 -12.12
N PRO A 137 -10.40 -6.57 -12.61
CA PRO A 137 -11.84 -6.41 -12.82
C PRO A 137 -12.37 -7.54 -13.71
N GLU A 138 -13.46 -8.18 -13.30
CA GLU A 138 -14.09 -9.27 -14.09
C GLU A 138 -14.76 -8.76 -15.37
N TYR A 139 -15.06 -7.47 -15.40
CA TYR A 139 -15.70 -6.83 -16.54
C TYR A 139 -14.70 -5.90 -17.23
N ASN A 140 -14.65 -5.97 -18.56
CA ASN A 140 -14.07 -4.91 -19.36
C ASN A 140 -14.79 -3.62 -18.98
N THR A 141 -14.11 -2.72 -18.26
CA THR A 141 -14.62 -1.38 -18.05
C THR A 141 -14.51 -0.68 -19.39
N THR A 142 -15.53 -0.83 -20.24
CA THR A 142 -15.80 -0.02 -21.43
C THR A 142 -16.17 1.42 -21.03
N ILE A 143 -15.56 1.96 -19.97
CA ILE A 143 -15.72 3.34 -19.55
C ILE A 143 -14.74 4.18 -20.36
N ASN A 144 -15.16 4.36 -21.62
CA ASN A 144 -14.78 5.28 -22.69
C ASN A 144 -13.37 5.21 -23.32
N PRO A 145 -13.29 4.75 -24.59
CA PRO A 145 -12.40 5.36 -25.57
C PRO A 145 -13.00 6.71 -25.99
N LYS A 146 -12.56 7.81 -25.38
CA LYS A 146 -12.56 9.19 -25.90
C LYS A 146 -11.97 10.12 -24.85
#